data_AF-A0A9X0WH70-F1
#
_entry.id   AF-A0A9X0WH70-F1
#
_cell.length_a   1.000
_cell.length_b   1.000
_cell.length_c   1.000
_cell.angle_alpha   90.00
_cell.angle_beta   90.00
_cell.angle_gamma   90.00
#
_symmetry.space_group_name_H-M   'P 1'
#
loop_
_entity.id
_entity.type
_entity.pdbx_description
1 polymer ?
#
loop_
_entity_poly.entity_id
_entity_poly.type
_entity_poly.pdbx_seq_one_letter_code
_entity_poly.pdbx_strand_id
1 'polypeptide(L)' 'MNASRRTIPSAEGQRQLDALHRAVTKALEKKRRLGQYAVTWQDGKPLVAGEDAPDVELQGARHS' A
#
# COMPACT_ATOMS: atom_id res chain seq x y z
N MET A 1 1.95 21.66 -14.20
CA MET A 1 1.20 20.59 -14.88
C MET A 1 -0.13 20.43 -14.13
N ASN A 2 -1.26 20.80 -14.74
CA ASN A 2 -2.57 20.77 -14.09
C ASN A 2 -3.35 19.55 -14.59
N ALA A 3 -3.18 18.40 -13.92
CA ALA A 3 -4.00 17.23 -14.20
C ALA A 3 -5.33 17.37 -13.45
N SER A 4 -6.39 17.73 -14.16
CA SER A 4 -7.75 17.72 -13.62
C SER A 4 -8.08 16.31 -13.12
N ARG A 5 -8.39 16.17 -11.82
CA ARG A 5 -8.79 14.89 -11.22
C ARG A 5 -10.11 14.41 -11.85
N ARG A 6 -10.02 13.47 -12.80
CA ARG A 6 -11.16 12.61 -13.15
C ARG A 6 -11.33 11.58 -12.04
N THR A 7 -12.49 11.58 -11.40
CA THR A 7 -12.83 10.69 -10.29
C THR A 7 -13.23 9.29 -10.74
N ILE A 8 -13.54 9.12 -12.03
CA ILE A 8 -13.89 7.83 -12.64
C ILE A 8 -12.84 7.50 -13.69
N PRO A 9 -12.08 6.39 -13.53
CA PRO A 9 -11.17 5.90 -14.56
C PRO A 9 -11.92 5.58 -15.86
N SER A 10 -11.26 5.73 -17.01
CA SER A 10 -11.75 5.12 -18.25
C SER A 10 -11.78 3.59 -18.12
N ALA A 11 -12.49 2.88 -19.00
CA ALA A 11 -12.50 1.41 -18.98
C ALA A 11 -11.09 0.79 -19.03
N GLU A 12 -10.16 1.43 -19.75
CA GLU A 12 -8.76 1.03 -19.76
C GLU A 12 -8.05 1.35 -18.44
N GLY A 13 -8.28 2.54 -17.87
CA GLY A 13 -7.75 2.91 -16.56
C GLY A 13 -8.25 1.96 -15.45
N GLN A 14 -9.49 1.50 -15.52
CA GLN A 14 -10.02 0.51 -14.58
C GLN A 14 -9.30 -0.84 -14.73
N ARG A 15 -9.05 -1.30 -15.96
CA ARG A 15 -8.29 -2.54 -16.20
C ARG A 15 -6.86 -2.45 -15.64
N GLN A 16 -6.21 -1.30 -15.81
CA GLN A 16 -4.88 -1.06 -15.26
C GLN A 16 -4.88 -1.04 -13.73
N LEU A 17 -5.86 -0.36 -13.12
CA LEU A 17 -6.04 -0.33 -11.67
C LEU A 17 -6.27 -1.72 -11.10
N ASP A 18 -7.14 -2.52 -11.74
CA ASP A 18 -7.40 -3.89 -11.31
C ASP A 18 -6.15 -4.79 -11.42
N ALA A 19 -5.35 -4.60 -12.47
CA ALA A 19 -4.10 -5.33 -12.64
C ALA A 19 -3.10 -4.97 -11.53
N LEU A 20 -2.99 -3.69 -11.18
CA LEU A 20 -2.14 -3.21 -10.10
C LEU A 20 -2.59 -3.78 -8.75
N HIS A 21 -3.88 -3.69 -8.42
CA HIS A 21 -4.43 -4.26 -7.20
C HIS A 21 -4.11 -5.75 -7.08
N ARG A 22 -4.34 -6.54 -8.14
CA ARG A 22 -4.01 -7.98 -8.15
C ARG A 22 -2.52 -8.24 -7.90
N ALA A 23 -1.63 -7.47 -8.55
CA ALA A 23 -0.19 -7.64 -8.39
C ALA A 23 0.27 -7.32 -6.97
N VAL A 24 -0.21 -6.22 -6.39
CA VAL A 24 0.10 -5.81 -5.02
C VAL A 24 -0.42 -6.83 -4.00
N THR A 25 -1.68 -7.26 -4.13
CA THR A 25 -2.26 -8.29 -3.26
C THR A 25 -1.42 -9.56 -3.29
N LYS A 26 -1.06 -10.05 -4.49
CA LYS A 26 -0.22 -11.25 -4.62
C LYS A 26 1.15 -11.08 -3.94
N ALA A 27 1.76 -9.90 -4.05
CA ALA A 27 3.05 -9.62 -3.41
C ALA A 27 2.94 -9.59 -1.88
N LEU A 28 1.91 -8.95 -1.33
CA LEU A 28 1.66 -8.89 0.12
C LEU A 28 1.35 -10.27 0.70
N GLU A 29 0.53 -11.07 0.03
CA GLU A 29 0.25 -12.45 0.41
C GLU A 29 1.52 -13.30 0.46
N LYS A 30 2.42 -13.15 -0.53
CA LYS A 30 3.71 -13.83 -0.53
C LYS A 30 4.58 -13.39 0.64
N LYS A 31 4.62 -12.09 0.95
CA LYS A 31 5.35 -11.55 2.11
C LYS A 31 4.85 -12.14 3.41
N ARG A 32 3.53 -12.15 3.63
CA ARG A 32 2.90 -12.76 4.81
C ARG A 32 3.30 -14.22 4.97
N ARG A 33 3.23 -15.02 3.89
CA ARG A 33 3.59 -16.44 3.92
C ARG A 33 5.07 -16.72 4.20
N LEU A 34 5.93 -15.72 4.05
CA LEU A 34 7.35 -15.80 4.37
C LEU A 34 7.67 -15.28 5.78
N GLY A 35 6.65 -14.95 6.59
CA GLY A 35 6.81 -14.30 7.90
C GLY A 35 7.06 -12.78 7.82
N GLN A 36 7.33 -12.24 6.63
CA GLN A 36 7.69 -10.83 6.46
C GLN A 36 6.51 -9.89 6.73
N TYR A 37 6.83 -8.67 7.16
CA TYR A 37 5.89 -7.57 7.29
C TYR A 37 5.88 -6.66 6.06
N ALA A 38 4.82 -5.86 5.97
CA ALA A 38 4.66 -4.78 5.01
C ALA A 38 4.24 -3.49 5.74
N VAL A 39 4.63 -2.34 5.16
CA VAL A 39 4.22 -1.02 5.63
C VAL A 39 3.39 -0.37 4.52
N THR A 40 2.15 -0.01 4.82
CA THR A 40 1.28 0.77 3.95
C THR A 40 1.03 2.14 4.55
N TRP A 41 0.66 3.12 3.73
CA TRP A 41 0.33 4.46 4.22
C TRP A 41 -1.17 4.69 4.05
N GLN A 42 -1.84 4.99 5.16
CA GLN A 42 -3.26 5.30 5.21
C GLN A 42 -3.44 6.58 6.02
N ASP A 43 -4.14 7.56 5.45
CA ASP A 43 -4.44 8.84 6.11
C ASP A 43 -3.19 9.55 6.68
N GLY A 44 -2.08 9.48 5.94
CA GLY A 44 -0.80 10.08 6.33
C GLY A 44 -0.06 9.34 7.45
N LYS A 45 -0.57 8.17 7.88
CA LYS A 45 0.04 7.34 8.91
C LYS A 45 0.54 6.01 8.31
N PRO A 46 1.71 5.53 8.74
CA PRO A 46 2.16 4.21 8.35
C PRO A 46 1.40 3.14 9.15
N LEU A 47 0.90 2.13 8.45
CA LEU A 47 0.24 0.96 8.99
C LEU A 47 1.15 -0.25 8.73
N VAL A 48 1.55 -0.96 9.78
CA VAL A 48 2.42 -2.13 9.69
C VAL A 48 1.58 -3.39 9.82
N ALA A 49 1.75 -4.36 8.93
CA ALA A 49 1.05 -5.63 8.97
C ALA A 49 1.98 -6.80 8.62
N GLY A 50 1.90 -7.89 9.39
CA GLY A 50 2.68 -9.12 9.20
C GLY A 50 3.13 -9.72 10.54
N GLU A 51 3.57 -10.97 10.53
CA GLU A 51 3.99 -11.67 11.76
C GLU A 51 5.30 -11.12 12.33
N ASP A 52 6.28 -10.82 11.47
CA ASP A 52 7.53 -10.16 11.87
C ASP A 52 7.40 -8.63 12.01
N ALA A 53 6.17 -8.10 12.11
CA ALA A 53 5.97 -6.67 12.30
C ALA A 53 6.52 -6.25 13.67
N PRO A 54 7.36 -5.21 13.75
CA PRO A 54 7.83 -4.71 15.04
C PRO A 54 6.66 -4.17 15.86
N ASP A 55 6.68 -4.42 17.18
CA ASP A 55 5.71 -3.92 18.18
C ASP A 55 5.90 -2.41 18.47
N VAL A 56 6.27 -1.66 17.43
CA VAL A 56 6.47 -0.22 17.49
C VAL A 56 5.30 0.42 16.77
N GLU A 57 4.49 1.14 17.54
CA GLU A 57 3.67 2.20 16.99
C GLU A 57 4.64 3.12 16.23
N LEU A 58 4.53 3.16 14.90
CA LEU A 58 5.37 4.01 14.05
C LEU A 58 4.97 5.48 14.25
N GLN A 59 5.19 5.98 15.47
CA GLN A 59 4.96 7.35 15.87
C GLN A 59 6.02 8.23 15.23
N GLY A 60 5.61 8.91 14.17
CA GLY A 60 6.37 10.01 13.58
C GLY A 60 7.57 9.52 12.75
N ALA A 61 7.54 9.87 11.48
CA ALA A 61 8.78 10.12 10.75
C ALA A 61 9.73 10.88 11.68
N ARG A 62 10.87 10.26 12.03
CA ARG A 62 11.89 10.83 12.91
C ARG A 62 12.10 12.28 12.47
N HIS A 63 11.78 13.20 13.37
CA HIS A 63 12.37 14.52 13.34
C HIS A 63 13.88 14.33 13.38
N SER A 64 14.58 14.79 12.34
CA SER A 64 15.87 15.44 12.47
C SER A 64 16.21 16.22 11.20
#